data_AF-A0A941YC48-F1
#
_entry.id   AF-A0A941YC48-F1
#
_cell.length_a   1.000
_cell.length_b   1.000
_cell.length_c   1.000
_cell.angle_alpha   90.00
_cell.angle_beta   90.00
_cell.angle_gamma   90.00
#
_symmetry.space_group_name_H-M   'P 1'
#
loop_
_entity.id
_entity.type
_entity.pdbx_description
1 polymer ?
#
loop_
_entity_poly.entity_id
_entity_poly.type
_entity_poly.pdbx_seq_one_letter_code
_entity_poly.pdbx_strand_id
1 'polypeptide(L)'
;MVGAVALGLAALANTPSVARLVRVPLRVNFPETGEVHREFNNIKPGITFNEVIPSWNFDNAANGAIRIELRVNTPTGKSKWFVLGDWSGDKDWSPRQSTEKQKDDDGNVLTDTFRAAKPTDSVDLKVTLKSRGQSPQPKLKLLTLCFSDTSSVHEYESWPTSPYWGSLTDVPQRAQNNYPNGGVLCSATSTSMLLWHYSKVLKRPEIDHDVPEVEANVWDPVYDGAGNWPFNTAYFGSFSGLRACVSRFTSIEDLEMLTKAGIPVACSVSLDILEGKNTGRQGGHLVIVVGFQDDGTPIFNDPAFKTGVRKTYKRDDFERAWCYSDRTVYLMVPDNKKLPPDPHKVWSFR
;
A
#
# COMPACT_ATOMS: atom_id res chain seq x y z
N MET A 1 2.02 -28.69 -5.86
CA MET A 1 1.05 -28.67 -4.75
C MET A 1 1.77 -28.13 -3.53
N VAL A 2 1.69 -26.82 -3.31
CA VAL A 2 2.16 -26.14 -2.09
C VAL A 2 1.04 -25.17 -1.74
N GLY A 3 0.51 -25.31 -0.53
CA GLY A 3 -0.76 -24.70 -0.12
C GLY A 3 -0.62 -23.21 0.13
N ALA A 4 -1.39 -22.42 -0.63
CA ALA A 4 -1.73 -21.06 -0.25
C ALA A 4 -2.53 -21.12 1.07
N VAL A 5 -2.05 -20.44 2.10
CA VAL A 5 -2.76 -20.33 3.38
C VAL A 5 -4.00 -19.48 3.15
N ALA A 6 -5.11 -20.18 3.02
CA ALA A 6 -6.44 -19.66 2.83
C ALA A 6 -6.93 -18.91 4.08
N LEU A 7 -7.24 -17.63 3.94
CA LEU A 7 -8.11 -16.90 4.86
C LEU A 7 -9.45 -16.70 4.18
N GLY A 8 -10.44 -17.48 4.62
CA GLY A 8 -11.83 -17.33 4.19
C GLY A 8 -12.42 -16.04 4.72
N LEU A 9 -12.84 -15.16 3.81
CA LEU A 9 -13.91 -14.21 4.07
C LEU A 9 -15.18 -14.77 3.43
N ALA A 10 -16.18 -15.04 4.26
CA ALA A 10 -17.53 -15.26 3.79
C ALA A 10 -18.05 -13.96 3.19
N ALA A 11 -18.56 -14.03 1.97
CA ALA A 11 -19.18 -12.92 1.26
C ALA A 11 -20.44 -12.46 2.01
N LEU A 12 -20.32 -11.39 2.79
CA LEU A 12 -21.41 -10.54 3.22
C LEU A 12 -21.34 -9.29 2.37
N ALA A 13 -22.47 -8.87 1.80
CA ALA A 13 -22.64 -7.73 0.89
C ALA A 13 -21.58 -6.63 1.07
N ASN A 14 -20.63 -6.59 0.12
CA ASN A 14 -19.40 -5.80 0.20
C ASN A 14 -19.70 -4.30 0.32
N THR A 15 -19.53 -3.75 1.52
CA THR A 15 -19.64 -2.31 1.79
C THR A 15 -18.33 -1.86 2.46
N PRO A 16 -17.76 -0.70 2.08
CA PRO A 16 -16.39 -0.31 2.43
C PRO A 16 -16.17 0.00 3.91
N SER A 17 -14.95 -0.29 4.37
CA SER A 17 -14.46 0.05 5.70
C SER A 17 -14.28 1.56 5.91
N VAL A 18 -14.54 2.06 7.12
CA VAL A 18 -14.04 3.38 7.53
C VAL A 18 -12.54 3.31 7.71
N ALA A 19 -11.81 4.16 7.00
CA ALA A 19 -10.35 4.23 7.07
C ALA A 19 -9.84 5.59 7.55
N ARG A 20 -8.67 5.58 8.19
CA ARG A 20 -7.93 6.77 8.60
C ARG A 20 -6.42 6.54 8.39
N LEU A 21 -5.80 7.44 7.65
CA LEU A 21 -4.35 7.52 7.54
C LEU A 21 -3.81 8.44 8.63
N VAL A 22 -2.96 7.90 9.50
CA VAL A 22 -2.31 8.67 10.57
C VAL A 22 -0.84 8.77 10.26
N ARG A 23 -0.32 10.00 10.18
CA ARG A 23 1.11 10.25 10.16
C ARG A 23 1.68 10.20 11.57
N VAL A 24 2.69 9.36 11.78
CA VAL A 24 3.42 9.28 13.04
C VAL A 24 4.51 10.36 13.04
N PRO A 25 4.56 11.27 14.03
CA PRO A 25 5.63 12.25 14.13
C PRO A 25 7.00 11.58 14.28
N LEU A 26 7.94 11.91 13.39
CA LEU A 26 9.27 11.31 13.38
C LEU A 26 10.11 11.87 14.55
N ARG A 27 10.08 11.17 15.68
CA ARG A 27 10.83 11.50 16.90
C ARG A 27 11.97 10.49 17.14
N VAL A 28 12.52 9.95 16.06
CA VAL A 28 13.63 9.01 16.04
C VAL A 28 14.45 9.25 14.76
N ASN A 29 15.77 9.26 14.91
CA ASN A 29 16.72 9.36 13.80
C ASN A 29 17.52 8.07 13.72
N PHE A 30 18.08 7.77 12.55
CA PHE A 30 19.06 6.69 12.45
C PHE A 30 20.29 7.01 13.33
N PRO A 31 20.87 6.01 14.01
CA PRO A 31 22.14 6.19 14.69
C PRO A 31 23.26 6.30 13.65
N GLU A 32 24.43 6.81 14.04
CA GLU A 32 25.58 6.84 13.13
C GLU A 32 25.96 5.43 12.67
N THR A 33 25.93 4.45 13.58
CA THR A 33 26.13 3.02 13.34
C THR A 33 25.32 2.19 14.34
N GLY A 34 25.02 0.93 14.03
CA GLY A 34 24.27 0.04 14.89
C GLY A 34 22.76 0.26 14.80
N GLU A 35 22.04 0.14 15.92
CA GLU A 35 20.58 0.25 15.96
C GLU A 35 20.06 1.10 17.12
N VAL A 36 18.91 1.74 16.90
CA VAL A 36 18.15 2.48 17.92
C VAL A 36 16.68 2.12 17.80
N HIS A 37 15.98 2.01 18.92
CA HIS A 37 14.53 1.81 18.91
C HIS A 37 13.79 2.96 19.58
N ARG A 38 12.56 3.19 19.13
CA ARG A 38 11.64 4.16 19.71
C ARG A 38 10.23 3.58 19.79
N GLU A 39 9.62 3.70 20.96
CA GLU A 39 8.20 3.41 21.15
C GLU A 39 7.37 4.71 21.03
N PHE A 40 6.25 4.61 20.34
CA PHE A 40 5.21 5.61 20.18
C PHE A 40 3.94 5.02 20.79
N ASN A 41 3.55 5.55 21.95
CA ASN A 41 2.43 4.99 22.71
C ASN A 41 1.12 5.67 22.35
N ASN A 42 0.02 4.91 22.42
CA ASN A 42 -1.35 5.42 22.33
C ASN A 42 -1.63 6.23 21.05
N ILE A 43 -1.21 5.72 19.90
CA ILE A 43 -1.57 6.29 18.60
C ILE A 43 -3.05 6.01 18.36
N LYS A 44 -3.84 7.08 18.19
CA LYS A 44 -5.29 7.02 18.00
C LYS A 44 -5.69 7.59 16.64
N PRO A 45 -6.38 6.81 15.77
CA PRO A 45 -6.92 7.32 14.51
C PRO A 45 -8.21 8.13 14.66
N GLY A 46 -8.83 8.13 15.85
CA GLY A 46 -10.14 8.76 16.09
C GLY A 46 -11.31 7.96 15.54
N ILE A 47 -11.10 6.68 15.24
CA ILE A 47 -12.11 5.68 14.88
C ILE A 47 -11.82 4.40 15.66
N THR A 48 -12.81 3.51 15.78
CA THR A 48 -12.54 2.10 16.04
C THR A 48 -11.90 1.49 14.79
N PHE A 49 -11.08 0.47 14.97
CA PHE A 49 -10.48 -0.27 13.87
C PHE A 49 -10.22 -1.72 14.27
N ASN A 50 -10.08 -2.58 13.28
CA ASN A 50 -9.65 -3.95 13.43
C ASN A 50 -8.45 -4.29 12.53
N GLU A 51 -8.03 -3.40 11.63
CA GLU A 51 -6.83 -3.59 10.81
C GLU A 51 -5.90 -2.37 10.80
N VAL A 52 -4.59 -2.63 10.73
CA VAL A 52 -3.54 -1.61 10.61
C VAL A 52 -2.48 -2.03 9.59
N ILE A 53 -2.18 -1.14 8.64
CA ILE A 53 -1.10 -1.32 7.67
C ILE A 53 -0.08 -0.18 7.83
N PRO A 54 1.18 -0.46 8.21
CA PRO A 54 2.21 0.56 8.28
C PRO A 54 2.79 0.88 6.91
N SER A 55 3.30 2.09 6.74
CA SER A 55 4.17 2.44 5.62
C SER A 55 5.28 3.36 6.10
N TRP A 56 6.46 3.21 5.52
CA TRP A 56 7.65 3.99 5.86
C TRP A 56 8.41 4.36 4.60
N ASN A 57 9.07 5.51 4.61
CA ASN A 57 9.91 5.96 3.49
C ASN A 57 11.27 6.44 4.00
N PHE A 58 12.31 6.19 3.21
CA PHE A 58 13.69 6.53 3.54
C PHE A 58 14.32 7.41 2.47
N ASP A 59 15.28 8.22 2.88
CA ASP A 59 16.36 8.63 1.99
C ASP A 59 17.60 7.79 2.29
N ASN A 60 18.45 7.58 1.28
CA ASN A 60 19.70 6.80 1.38
C ASN A 60 19.47 5.37 1.92
N ALA A 61 18.40 4.73 1.44
CA ALA A 61 17.91 3.47 1.99
C ALA A 61 18.93 2.32 1.93
N ALA A 62 19.86 2.30 0.98
CA ALA A 62 20.90 1.27 0.88
C ALA A 62 21.78 1.16 2.15
N ASN A 63 21.81 2.21 2.98
CA ASN A 63 22.56 2.26 4.23
C ASN A 63 21.67 2.09 5.49
N GLY A 64 20.36 1.89 5.30
CA GLY A 64 19.38 1.89 6.38
C GLY A 64 18.45 0.67 6.36
N ALA A 65 18.07 0.21 7.55
CA ALA A 65 17.03 -0.79 7.73
C ALA A 65 16.08 -0.38 8.85
N ILE A 66 14.86 -0.93 8.80
CA ILE A 66 13.80 -0.68 9.76
C ILE A 66 13.13 -2.00 10.14
N ARG A 67 12.70 -2.07 11.40
CA ARG A 67 11.72 -3.02 11.87
C ARG A 67 10.53 -2.25 12.41
N ILE A 68 9.33 -2.64 11.97
CA ILE A 68 8.07 -2.13 12.50
C ILE A 68 7.42 -3.19 13.36
N GLU A 69 7.11 -2.82 14.59
CA GLU A 69 6.37 -3.66 15.53
C GLU A 69 5.17 -2.89 16.09
N LEU A 70 4.06 -3.57 16.29
CA LEU A 70 2.82 -3.00 16.79
C LEU A 70 2.26 -3.87 17.91
N ARG A 71 1.61 -3.25 18.89
CA ARG A 71 0.78 -3.96 19.86
C ARG A 71 -0.52 -3.20 20.10
N VAL A 72 -1.57 -3.93 20.43
CA VAL A 72 -2.87 -3.34 20.76
C VAL A 72 -3.01 -3.16 22.27
N ASN A 73 -3.71 -2.09 22.65
CA ASN A 73 -4.18 -1.91 24.02
C ASN A 73 -5.52 -2.65 24.16
N THR A 74 -5.60 -3.58 25.09
CA THR A 74 -6.79 -4.38 25.37
C THR A 74 -7.37 -4.01 26.74
N PRO A 75 -8.63 -4.35 27.05
CA PRO A 75 -9.19 -4.10 28.37
C PRO A 75 -8.42 -4.76 29.53
N THR A 76 -7.70 -5.85 29.25
CA THR A 76 -6.94 -6.64 30.23
C THR A 76 -5.45 -6.30 30.28
N GLY A 77 -4.97 -5.39 29.42
CA GLY A 77 -3.56 -5.01 29.39
C GLY A 77 -3.10 -4.62 27.99
N LYS A 78 -1.88 -5.01 27.63
CA LYS A 78 -1.34 -4.82 26.28
C LYS A 78 -1.01 -6.18 25.69
N SER A 79 -1.24 -6.33 24.40
CA SER A 79 -0.80 -7.52 23.69
C SER A 79 0.73 -7.62 23.67
N LYS A 80 1.24 -8.76 23.20
CA LYS A 80 2.64 -8.84 22.76
C LYS A 80 2.89 -7.89 21.58
N TRP A 81 4.16 -7.69 21.27
CA TRP A 81 4.57 -7.03 20.04
C TRP A 81 4.43 -7.99 18.85
N PHE A 82 3.77 -7.51 17.80
CA PHE A 82 3.64 -8.15 16.50
C PHE A 82 4.55 -7.44 15.50
N VAL A 83 5.28 -8.19 14.68
CA VAL A 83 6.22 -7.68 13.69
C VAL A 83 5.48 -7.50 12.37
N LEU A 84 5.43 -6.27 11.86
CA LEU A 84 4.74 -5.97 10.60
C LEU A 84 5.69 -5.91 9.40
N GLY A 85 7.00 -5.97 9.65
CA GLY A 85 8.00 -6.16 8.62
C GLY A 85 9.39 -5.73 9.08
N ASP A 86 10.38 -6.48 8.61
CA ASP A 86 11.77 -6.02 8.54
C ASP A 86 12.02 -5.58 7.08
N TRP A 87 12.58 -4.39 6.89
CA TRP A 87 12.89 -3.85 5.56
C TRP A 87 14.22 -3.14 5.55
N SER A 88 15.00 -3.37 4.50
CA SER A 88 16.26 -2.68 4.22
C SER A 88 16.27 -2.17 2.79
N GLY A 89 17.06 -1.13 2.51
CA GLY A 89 17.34 -0.75 1.13
C GLY A 89 18.35 -1.68 0.45
N ASP A 90 19.09 -2.46 1.22
CA ASP A 90 20.01 -3.50 0.76
C ASP A 90 19.71 -4.83 1.49
N LYS A 91 19.05 -5.75 0.77
CA LYS A 91 18.65 -7.07 1.31
C LYS A 91 19.84 -7.99 1.63
N ASP A 92 21.01 -7.73 1.04
CA ASP A 92 22.22 -8.54 1.27
C ASP A 92 22.93 -8.10 2.57
N TRP A 93 22.57 -6.93 3.10
CA TRP A 93 23.07 -6.41 4.37
C TRP A 93 22.16 -6.70 5.55
N SER A 94 20.85 -6.44 5.40
CA SER A 94 19.86 -6.57 6.45
C SER A 94 18.56 -7.13 5.85
N PRO A 95 17.74 -7.86 6.62
CA PRO A 95 16.56 -8.51 6.06
C PRO A 95 15.56 -7.54 5.43
N ARG A 96 14.92 -8.03 4.36
CA ARG A 96 13.70 -7.49 3.78
C ARG A 96 12.70 -8.64 3.67
N GLN A 97 11.86 -8.82 4.68
CA GLN A 97 10.94 -9.95 4.78
C GLN A 97 9.80 -9.69 5.78
N SER A 98 8.65 -10.33 5.55
CA SER A 98 7.61 -10.46 6.55
C SER A 98 7.97 -11.51 7.61
N THR A 99 7.13 -11.67 8.64
CA THR A 99 7.30 -12.68 9.68
C THR A 99 6.05 -13.55 9.78
N GLU A 100 6.18 -14.87 9.61
CA GLU A 100 5.05 -15.79 9.64
C GLU A 100 4.54 -16.11 11.06
N LYS A 101 3.37 -16.75 11.10
CA LYS A 101 2.82 -17.48 12.28
C LYS A 101 2.63 -16.57 13.49
N GLN A 102 2.24 -15.34 13.25
CA GLN A 102 1.99 -14.35 14.30
C GLN A 102 0.50 -14.24 14.64
N LYS A 103 -0.06 -15.31 15.21
CA LYS A 103 -1.46 -15.35 15.67
C LYS A 103 -1.56 -15.70 17.14
N ASP A 104 -2.40 -14.99 17.88
CA ASP A 104 -2.86 -15.32 19.23
C ASP A 104 -4.26 -14.75 19.50
N ASP A 105 -4.65 -14.66 20.77
CA ASP A 105 -5.95 -14.19 21.23
C ASP A 105 -6.18 -12.67 21.04
N ASP A 106 -5.10 -11.89 20.86
CA ASP A 106 -5.18 -10.44 20.67
C ASP A 106 -5.21 -10.04 19.19
N GLY A 107 -4.63 -10.86 18.32
CA GLY A 107 -4.65 -10.61 16.89
C GLY A 107 -3.84 -11.57 16.03
N ASN A 108 -3.77 -11.23 14.75
CA ASN A 108 -3.02 -11.95 13.74
C ASN A 108 -2.30 -10.97 12.80
N VAL A 109 -1.04 -11.21 12.48
CA VAL A 109 -0.41 -10.56 11.33
C VAL A 109 -0.60 -11.44 10.11
N LEU A 110 -1.10 -10.85 9.04
CA LEU A 110 -1.07 -11.45 7.70
C LEU A 110 0.37 -11.36 7.16
N THR A 111 0.56 -10.97 5.90
CA THR A 111 1.89 -10.64 5.38
C THR A 111 2.36 -9.27 5.88
N ASP A 112 1.50 -8.26 5.75
CA ASP A 112 1.82 -6.85 6.00
C ASP A 112 0.74 -6.08 6.79
N THR A 113 -0.34 -6.78 7.13
CA THR A 113 -1.52 -6.22 7.77
C THR A 113 -1.69 -6.85 9.15
N PHE A 114 -1.70 -6.02 10.20
CA PHE A 114 -2.14 -6.46 11.51
C PHE A 114 -3.66 -6.49 11.56
N ARG A 115 -4.25 -7.59 12.01
CA ARG A 115 -5.68 -7.75 12.28
C ARG A 115 -5.90 -8.02 13.75
N ALA A 116 -6.55 -7.08 14.45
CA ALA A 116 -6.94 -7.25 15.83
C ALA A 116 -8.05 -8.30 15.97
N ALA A 117 -8.01 -9.12 17.02
CA ALA A 117 -9.05 -10.10 17.30
C ALA A 117 -10.38 -9.44 17.73
N LYS A 118 -10.29 -8.23 18.31
CA LYS A 118 -11.43 -7.39 18.69
C LYS A 118 -11.17 -5.96 18.23
N PRO A 119 -12.22 -5.19 17.85
CA PRO A 119 -12.07 -3.78 17.55
C PRO A 119 -11.38 -3.02 18.70
N THR A 120 -10.49 -2.11 18.34
CA THR A 120 -9.73 -1.26 19.28
C THR A 120 -9.69 0.18 18.76
N ASP A 121 -9.25 1.12 19.59
CA ASP A 121 -9.17 2.56 19.28
C ASP A 121 -7.72 3.09 19.30
N SER A 122 -6.76 2.25 19.66
CA SER A 122 -5.38 2.67 19.86
C SER A 122 -4.37 1.54 19.74
N VAL A 123 -3.16 1.90 19.30
CA VAL A 123 -2.00 1.02 19.26
C VAL A 123 -0.78 1.69 19.87
N ASP A 124 0.16 0.88 20.33
CA ASP A 124 1.54 1.31 20.46
C ASP A 124 2.34 0.81 19.26
N LEU A 125 3.28 1.63 18.79
CA LEU A 125 4.20 1.31 17.71
C LEU A 125 5.62 1.30 18.25
N LYS A 126 6.42 0.31 17.89
CA LYS A 126 7.86 0.28 18.11
C LYS A 126 8.55 0.28 16.76
N VAL A 127 9.50 1.20 16.61
CA VAL A 127 10.31 1.36 15.41
C VAL A 127 11.77 1.15 15.79
N THR A 128 12.42 0.18 15.15
CA THR A 128 13.86 -0.02 15.29
C THR A 128 14.54 0.37 13.99
N LEU A 129 15.44 1.36 14.04
CA LEU A 129 16.22 1.83 12.90
C LEU A 129 17.65 1.32 13.02
N LYS A 130 18.20 0.79 11.93
CA LYS A 130 19.58 0.30 11.83
C LYS A 130 20.35 1.06 10.77
N SER A 131 21.58 1.46 11.08
CA SER A 131 22.48 2.14 10.14
C SER A 131 23.73 1.32 9.89
N ARG A 132 24.18 1.31 8.64
CA ARG A 132 25.41 0.63 8.20
C ARG A 132 26.69 1.37 8.60
N GLY A 133 26.60 2.60 9.12
CA GLY A 133 27.79 3.41 9.36
C GLY A 133 28.38 4.08 8.12
N GLN A 134 27.64 4.06 7.00
CA GLN A 134 28.12 4.57 5.71
C GLN A 134 27.44 5.89 5.34
N SER A 135 28.19 6.74 4.63
CA SER A 135 27.67 7.99 4.07
C SER A 135 27.13 7.77 2.65
N PRO A 136 26.05 8.46 2.26
CA PRO A 136 25.22 9.33 3.10
C PRO A 136 24.39 8.55 4.12
N GLN A 137 24.18 9.14 5.31
CA GLN A 137 23.42 8.51 6.39
C GLN A 137 21.93 8.33 5.99
N PRO A 138 21.30 7.20 6.33
CA PRO A 138 19.88 6.98 6.11
C PRO A 138 19.03 7.97 6.91
N LYS A 139 17.88 8.35 6.35
CA LYS A 139 16.92 9.25 7.00
C LYS A 139 15.51 8.73 6.83
N LEU A 140 14.78 8.58 7.94
CA LEU A 140 13.34 8.31 7.90
C LEU A 140 12.63 9.62 7.55
N LYS A 141 11.83 9.63 6.48
CA LYS A 141 11.13 10.84 6.00
C LYS A 141 9.61 10.77 6.11
N LEU A 142 9.06 9.56 6.14
CA LEU A 142 7.63 9.34 6.36
C LEU A 142 7.41 8.05 7.14
N LEU A 143 6.46 8.10 8.08
CA LEU A 143 5.92 6.94 8.78
C LEU A 143 4.42 7.16 8.93
N THR A 144 3.62 6.26 8.37
CA THR A 144 2.16 6.32 8.41
C THR A 144 1.58 4.98 8.84
N LEU A 145 0.40 5.03 9.44
CA LEU A 145 -0.42 3.88 9.75
C LEU A 145 -1.79 4.08 9.10
N CYS A 146 -2.19 3.16 8.23
CA CYS A 146 -3.55 3.10 7.69
C CYS A 146 -4.40 2.21 8.62
N PHE A 147 -5.31 2.83 9.36
CA PHE A 147 -6.26 2.16 10.25
C PHE A 147 -7.59 1.95 9.53
N SER A 148 -8.20 0.79 9.74
CA SER A 148 -9.46 0.45 9.06
C SER A 148 -10.39 -0.35 9.95
N ASP A 149 -11.68 -0.06 9.86
CA ASP A 149 -12.75 -0.86 10.45
C ASP A 149 -13.48 -1.66 9.37
N THR A 150 -13.02 -2.87 9.10
CA THR A 150 -13.60 -3.77 8.08
C THR A 150 -14.92 -4.41 8.50
N SER A 151 -15.38 -4.14 9.73
CA SER A 151 -16.70 -4.55 10.22
C SER A 151 -17.77 -3.49 10.02
N SER A 152 -17.36 -2.25 9.73
CA SER A 152 -18.26 -1.13 9.47
C SER A 152 -18.71 -1.11 8.01
N VAL A 153 -20.01 -0.89 7.82
CA VAL A 153 -20.64 -0.66 6.51
C VAL A 153 -20.79 0.85 6.38
N HIS A 154 -20.13 1.46 5.39
CA HIS A 154 -20.39 2.86 5.01
C HIS A 154 -20.90 2.94 3.58
N GLU A 155 -22.15 3.36 3.43
CA GLU A 155 -22.68 3.74 2.13
C GLU A 155 -22.07 5.09 1.73
N TYR A 156 -21.57 5.17 0.50
CA TYR A 156 -21.12 6.42 -0.09
C TYR A 156 -22.11 6.82 -1.18
N GLU A 157 -22.39 8.12 -1.26
CA GLU A 157 -23.21 8.67 -2.32
C GLU A 157 -22.44 8.56 -3.64
N SER A 158 -23.01 7.83 -4.60
CA SER A 158 -22.55 7.88 -5.98
C SER A 158 -23.15 9.10 -6.66
N TRP A 159 -22.31 9.88 -7.33
CA TRP A 159 -22.76 11.04 -8.09
C TRP A 159 -23.03 10.63 -9.54
N PRO A 160 -24.19 11.01 -10.13
CA PRO A 160 -24.50 10.66 -11.52
C PRO A 160 -23.53 11.30 -12.52
N THR A 161 -22.85 12.39 -12.12
CA THR A 161 -21.83 13.08 -12.90
C THR A 161 -20.74 13.63 -11.98
N SER A 162 -19.49 13.65 -12.46
CA SER A 162 -18.36 14.20 -11.72
C SER A 162 -17.56 15.22 -12.56
N PRO A 163 -17.14 16.36 -11.98
CA PRO A 163 -16.29 17.32 -12.68
C PRO A 163 -14.85 16.80 -12.90
N TYR A 164 -14.51 15.65 -12.32
CA TYR A 164 -13.17 15.07 -12.34
C TYR A 164 -12.96 14.05 -13.47
N TRP A 165 -14.01 13.75 -14.24
CA TRP A 165 -13.95 12.90 -15.42
C TRP A 165 -13.20 13.55 -16.59
N GLY A 166 -13.00 12.80 -17.67
CA GLY A 166 -12.33 13.27 -18.88
C GLY A 166 -10.86 13.58 -18.66
N SER A 167 -10.14 12.68 -17.98
CA SER A 167 -8.71 12.83 -17.76
C SER A 167 -7.98 11.50 -17.95
N LEU A 168 -6.76 11.57 -18.48
CA LEU A 168 -5.88 10.43 -18.64
C LEU A 168 -4.46 10.84 -18.28
N THR A 169 -3.88 10.15 -17.31
CA THR A 169 -2.49 10.33 -16.91
C THR A 169 -1.59 9.41 -17.74
N ASP A 170 -0.51 9.95 -18.28
CA ASP A 170 0.45 9.16 -19.04
C ASP A 170 1.29 8.25 -18.14
N VAL A 171 1.03 6.95 -18.22
CA VAL A 171 1.67 5.88 -17.46
C VAL A 171 2.02 4.78 -18.47
N PRO A 172 3.23 4.18 -18.44
CA PRO A 172 3.61 3.23 -19.48
C PRO A 172 2.82 1.94 -19.29
N GLN A 173 2.69 1.15 -20.35
CA GLN A 173 2.03 -0.15 -20.29
C GLN A 173 3.08 -1.25 -20.10
N ARG A 174 3.14 -1.85 -18.90
CA ARG A 174 3.99 -3.01 -18.59
C ARG A 174 3.10 -4.18 -18.18
N ALA A 175 3.36 -5.37 -18.73
CA ALA A 175 2.63 -6.59 -18.42
C ALA A 175 3.51 -7.54 -17.58
N GLN A 176 2.99 -8.02 -16.45
CA GLN A 176 3.76 -8.84 -15.50
C GLN A 176 4.23 -10.16 -16.14
N ASN A 177 3.43 -10.72 -17.04
CA ASN A 177 3.71 -12.00 -17.70
C ASN A 177 4.73 -11.91 -18.86
N ASN A 178 5.34 -10.74 -19.07
CA ASN A 178 6.51 -10.58 -19.94
C ASN A 178 7.83 -10.84 -19.20
N TYR A 179 7.77 -11.01 -17.88
CA TYR A 179 8.94 -11.22 -17.03
C TYR A 179 8.89 -12.60 -16.37
N PRO A 180 10.04 -13.16 -15.95
CA PRO A 180 10.09 -14.29 -15.01
C PRO A 180 9.21 -14.01 -13.78
N ASN A 181 8.70 -15.04 -13.12
CA ASN A 181 7.83 -14.92 -11.93
C ASN A 181 6.53 -14.14 -12.13
N GLY A 182 6.12 -13.83 -13.37
CA GLY A 182 4.97 -12.97 -13.68
C GLY A 182 3.71 -13.22 -12.86
N GLY A 183 3.43 -14.46 -12.43
CA GLY A 183 2.30 -14.80 -11.55
C GLY A 183 2.26 -14.08 -10.19
N VAL A 184 3.36 -13.50 -9.72
CA VAL A 184 3.45 -12.80 -8.41
C VAL A 184 3.98 -11.36 -8.54
N LEU A 185 3.96 -10.77 -9.74
CA LEU A 185 4.58 -9.47 -10.03
C LEU A 185 3.60 -8.32 -10.30
N CYS A 186 2.29 -8.47 -10.05
CA CYS A 186 1.32 -7.39 -10.30
C CYS A 186 1.69 -6.09 -9.55
N SER A 187 2.14 -6.21 -8.29
CA SER A 187 2.56 -5.07 -7.47
C SER A 187 3.87 -4.44 -7.94
N ALA A 188 4.92 -5.23 -8.19
CA ALA A 188 6.19 -4.72 -8.73
C ALA A 188 5.99 -4.07 -10.10
N THR A 189 5.17 -4.66 -10.98
CA THR A 189 4.88 -4.12 -12.30
C THR A 189 4.16 -2.77 -12.19
N SER A 190 3.19 -2.64 -11.27
CA SER A 190 2.51 -1.38 -11.02
C SER A 190 3.43 -0.31 -10.45
N THR A 191 4.24 -0.66 -9.44
CA THR A 191 5.26 0.24 -8.87
C THR A 191 6.24 0.71 -9.95
N SER A 192 6.68 -0.19 -10.83
CA SER A 192 7.55 0.12 -11.97
C SER A 192 6.90 1.14 -12.92
N MET A 193 5.62 0.94 -13.30
CA MET A 193 4.87 1.89 -14.13
C MET A 193 4.75 3.28 -13.46
N LEU A 194 4.54 3.34 -12.15
CA LEU A 194 4.45 4.60 -11.40
C LEU A 194 5.81 5.30 -11.26
N LEU A 195 6.89 4.54 -11.05
CA LEU A 195 8.26 5.07 -11.07
C LEU A 195 8.59 5.72 -12.41
N TRP A 196 8.25 5.08 -13.53
CA TRP A 196 8.38 5.68 -14.86
C TRP A 196 7.58 6.98 -14.99
N HIS A 197 6.32 6.99 -14.53
CA HIS A 197 5.48 8.19 -14.63
C HIS A 197 6.16 9.38 -13.94
N TYR A 198 6.64 9.18 -12.71
CA TYR A 198 7.30 10.25 -11.98
C TYR A 198 8.73 10.53 -12.44
N SER A 199 9.41 9.57 -13.08
CA SER A 199 10.68 9.83 -13.78
C SER A 199 10.50 10.90 -14.86
N LYS A 200 9.39 10.84 -15.61
CA LYS A 200 9.05 11.85 -16.63
C LYS A 200 8.63 13.17 -16.01
N VAL A 201 7.75 13.15 -15.01
CA VAL A 201 7.27 14.37 -14.32
C VAL A 201 8.43 15.14 -13.67
N LEU A 202 9.36 14.43 -13.03
CA LEU A 202 10.50 15.03 -12.32
C LEU A 202 11.73 15.23 -13.20
N LYS A 203 11.72 14.72 -14.45
CA LYS A 203 12.88 14.70 -15.36
C LYS A 203 14.10 13.98 -14.75
N ARG A 204 13.83 12.83 -14.13
CA ARG A 204 14.80 12.01 -13.41
C ARG A 204 14.83 10.60 -14.01
N PRO A 205 15.53 10.38 -15.14
CA PRO A 205 15.52 9.08 -15.80
C PRO A 205 16.11 7.96 -14.92
N GLU A 206 16.95 8.28 -13.94
CA GLU A 206 17.58 7.31 -13.05
C GLU A 206 16.65 6.64 -12.05
N ILE A 207 15.39 7.11 -11.91
CA ILE A 207 14.38 6.43 -11.08
C ILE A 207 13.43 5.55 -11.91
N ASP A 208 13.57 5.52 -13.24
CA ASP A 208 12.80 4.63 -14.12
C ASP A 208 13.37 3.22 -14.04
N HIS A 209 12.98 2.49 -13.01
CA HIS A 209 13.37 1.11 -12.83
C HIS A 209 12.35 0.18 -13.48
N ASP A 210 12.82 -0.75 -14.30
CA ASP A 210 11.95 -1.74 -14.93
C ASP A 210 11.55 -2.85 -13.95
N VAL A 211 10.62 -3.73 -14.35
CA VAL A 211 10.00 -4.72 -13.44
C VAL A 211 11.02 -5.60 -12.69
N PRO A 212 12.08 -6.15 -13.31
CA PRO A 212 13.05 -6.98 -12.60
C PRO A 212 13.84 -6.21 -11.52
N GLU A 213 14.13 -4.93 -11.75
CA GLU A 213 14.82 -4.08 -10.78
C GLU A 213 13.91 -3.76 -9.59
N VAL A 214 12.62 -3.48 -9.85
CA VAL A 214 11.63 -3.31 -8.79
C VAL A 214 11.44 -4.61 -8.01
N GLU A 215 11.26 -5.75 -8.69
CA GLU A 215 11.13 -7.08 -8.10
C GLU A 215 12.26 -7.37 -7.11
N ALA A 216 13.52 -7.22 -7.55
CA ALA A 216 14.70 -7.43 -6.69
C ALA A 216 14.71 -6.54 -5.43
N ASN A 217 13.99 -5.42 -5.47
CA ASN A 217 13.92 -4.45 -4.39
C ASN A 217 12.66 -4.52 -3.52
N VAL A 218 11.69 -5.34 -3.88
CA VAL A 218 10.42 -5.50 -3.13
C VAL A 218 10.09 -6.96 -2.80
N TRP A 219 10.87 -7.91 -3.32
CA TRP A 219 10.66 -9.33 -3.05
C TRP A 219 10.70 -9.64 -1.56
N ASP A 220 9.66 -10.31 -1.10
CA ASP A 220 9.54 -10.82 0.26
C ASP A 220 9.69 -12.34 0.20
N PRO A 221 10.82 -12.92 0.69
CA PRO A 221 11.08 -14.34 0.59
C PRO A 221 10.13 -15.19 1.46
N VAL A 222 9.45 -14.58 2.44
CA VAL A 222 8.47 -15.26 3.29
C VAL A 222 7.11 -15.32 2.60
N TYR A 223 6.72 -14.23 1.93
CA TYR A 223 5.54 -14.23 1.05
C TYR A 223 5.75 -15.02 -0.25
N ASP A 224 7.01 -15.22 -0.65
CA ASP A 224 7.44 -15.81 -1.92
C ASP A 224 6.92 -15.01 -3.13
N GLY A 225 7.07 -13.69 -3.07
CA GLY A 225 6.60 -12.81 -4.13
C GLY A 225 6.85 -11.33 -3.89
N ALA A 226 6.41 -10.51 -4.85
CA ALA A 226 6.47 -9.06 -4.80
C ALA A 226 5.18 -8.41 -4.26
N GLY A 227 4.32 -9.18 -3.60
CA GLY A 227 2.97 -8.77 -3.19
C GLY A 227 2.88 -8.05 -1.84
N ASN A 228 3.98 -7.91 -1.10
CA ASN A 228 4.00 -7.17 0.17
C ASN A 228 3.83 -5.66 -0.09
N TRP A 229 2.71 -5.08 0.36
CA TRP A 229 2.30 -3.73 -0.02
C TRP A 229 3.22 -2.64 0.56
N PRO A 230 3.57 -2.65 1.87
CA PRO A 230 4.54 -1.72 2.43
C PRO A 230 5.91 -1.78 1.75
N PHE A 231 6.35 -2.93 1.22
CA PHE A 231 7.67 -3.03 0.58
C PHE A 231 7.71 -2.28 -0.75
N ASN A 232 6.64 -2.35 -1.54
CA ASN A 232 6.48 -1.58 -2.77
C ASN A 232 6.47 -0.07 -2.50
N THR A 233 5.70 0.37 -1.50
CA THR A 233 5.63 1.78 -1.13
C THR A 233 6.92 2.28 -0.46
N ALA A 234 7.60 1.46 0.33
CA ALA A 234 8.91 1.77 0.88
C ALA A 234 9.98 1.91 -0.20
N TYR A 235 9.96 1.07 -1.24
CA TYR A 235 10.88 1.17 -2.35
C TYR A 235 10.65 2.42 -3.19
N PHE A 236 9.41 2.71 -3.59
CA PHE A 236 9.07 3.97 -4.27
C PHE A 236 9.48 5.18 -3.42
N GLY A 237 9.15 5.14 -2.13
CA GLY A 237 9.52 6.13 -1.16
C GLY A 237 11.01 6.13 -0.79
N SER A 238 11.85 5.26 -1.32
CA SER A 238 13.29 5.25 -1.03
C SER A 238 14.08 6.31 -1.82
N PHE A 239 13.49 6.78 -2.93
CA PHE A 239 14.08 7.79 -3.78
C PHE A 239 13.83 9.19 -3.21
N SER A 240 14.87 10.02 -3.18
CA SER A 240 14.79 11.41 -2.71
C SER A 240 13.69 12.19 -3.43
N GLY A 241 12.88 12.96 -2.69
CA GLY A 241 11.79 13.78 -3.24
C GLY A 241 10.51 13.02 -3.60
N LEU A 242 10.47 11.70 -3.37
CA LEU A 242 9.28 10.87 -3.50
C LEU A 242 8.79 10.40 -2.13
N ARG A 243 7.47 10.22 -2.03
CA ARG A 243 6.81 9.57 -0.89
C ARG A 243 5.73 8.61 -1.36
N ALA A 244 5.47 7.61 -0.55
CA ALA A 244 4.40 6.66 -0.77
C ALA A 244 3.86 6.05 0.52
N CYS A 245 2.61 5.66 0.50
CA CYS A 245 1.99 4.87 1.55
C CYS A 245 0.93 3.93 0.99
N VAL A 246 0.67 2.87 1.74
CA VAL A 246 -0.56 2.09 1.60
C VAL A 246 -1.66 2.86 2.33
N SER A 247 -2.82 2.97 1.70
CA SER A 247 -4.02 3.52 2.32
C SER A 247 -5.26 2.75 1.88
N ARG A 248 -6.41 3.08 2.46
CA ARG A 248 -7.72 2.61 2.03
C ARG A 248 -8.61 3.80 1.77
N PHE A 249 -9.11 3.90 0.55
CA PHE A 249 -9.92 5.02 0.13
C PHE A 249 -11.38 4.79 0.42
N THR A 250 -12.10 5.90 0.41
CA THR A 250 -13.51 5.93 0.77
C THR A 250 -14.41 5.65 -0.38
N SER A 251 -14.05 5.98 -1.61
CA SER A 251 -14.91 5.84 -2.79
C SER A 251 -14.12 5.99 -4.09
N ILE A 252 -14.73 5.67 -5.23
CA ILE A 252 -14.12 5.91 -6.54
C ILE A 252 -13.95 7.41 -6.83
N GLU A 253 -14.77 8.27 -6.25
CA GLU A 253 -14.65 9.73 -6.36
C GLU A 253 -13.28 10.22 -5.86
N ASP A 254 -12.68 9.53 -4.89
CA ASP A 254 -11.30 9.78 -4.45
C ASP A 254 -10.30 9.57 -5.58
N LEU A 255 -10.48 8.49 -6.36
CA LEU A 255 -9.66 8.16 -7.52
C LEU A 255 -9.86 9.17 -8.65
N GLU A 256 -11.10 9.63 -8.86
CA GLU A 256 -11.41 10.66 -9.85
C GLU A 256 -10.70 11.97 -9.51
N MET A 257 -10.80 12.44 -8.26
CA MET A 257 -10.13 13.66 -7.79
C MET A 257 -8.60 13.58 -8.00
N LEU A 258 -8.00 12.44 -7.63
CA LEU A 258 -6.56 12.25 -7.73
C LEU A 258 -6.10 12.14 -9.19
N THR A 259 -6.78 11.36 -10.02
CA THR A 259 -6.42 11.21 -11.43
C THR A 259 -6.63 12.49 -12.22
N LYS A 260 -7.67 13.28 -11.93
CA LYS A 260 -7.84 14.64 -12.48
C LYS A 260 -6.68 15.56 -12.10
N ALA A 261 -6.11 15.39 -10.91
CA ALA A 261 -4.91 16.08 -10.46
C ALA A 261 -3.60 15.49 -11.04
N GLY A 262 -3.69 14.54 -11.98
CA GLY A 262 -2.54 13.85 -12.57
C GLY A 262 -1.80 12.98 -11.55
N ILE A 263 -2.54 12.28 -10.68
CA ILE A 263 -2.04 11.30 -9.71
C ILE A 263 -2.68 9.94 -10.07
N PRO A 264 -1.94 9.06 -10.76
CA PRO A 264 -2.41 7.69 -10.98
C PRO A 264 -2.30 6.89 -9.69
N VAL A 265 -3.26 5.99 -9.44
CA VAL A 265 -3.38 5.27 -8.16
C VAL A 265 -3.42 3.77 -8.40
N ALA A 266 -2.52 3.02 -7.75
CA ALA A 266 -2.60 1.57 -7.78
C ALA A 266 -3.67 1.09 -6.79
N CYS A 267 -4.52 0.16 -7.21
CA CYS A 267 -5.67 -0.35 -6.46
C CYS A 267 -5.57 -1.87 -6.33
N SER A 268 -5.79 -2.39 -5.12
CA SER A 268 -5.86 -3.84 -4.88
C SER A 268 -7.27 -4.34 -5.12
N VAL A 269 -7.44 -5.30 -6.02
CA VAL A 269 -8.75 -5.74 -6.50
C VAL A 269 -8.81 -7.26 -6.56
N SER A 270 -10.01 -7.83 -6.60
CA SER A 270 -10.20 -9.20 -7.08
C SER A 270 -10.30 -9.20 -8.61
N LEU A 271 -9.31 -9.79 -9.31
CA LEU A 271 -9.31 -9.86 -10.78
C LEU A 271 -10.56 -10.59 -11.31
N ASP A 272 -10.96 -11.67 -10.65
CA ASP A 272 -12.15 -12.44 -11.03
C ASP A 272 -13.43 -11.59 -11.00
N ILE A 273 -13.62 -10.79 -9.94
CA ILE A 273 -14.78 -9.89 -9.84
C ILE A 273 -14.68 -8.76 -10.85
N LEU A 274 -13.47 -8.24 -11.07
CA LEU A 274 -13.19 -7.19 -12.05
C LEU A 274 -13.50 -7.63 -13.48
N GLU A 275 -13.29 -8.93 -13.79
CA GLU A 275 -13.67 -9.58 -15.04
C GLU A 275 -15.17 -9.98 -15.09
N GLY A 276 -15.96 -9.60 -14.09
CA GLY A 276 -17.42 -9.76 -14.05
C GLY A 276 -17.92 -11.03 -13.36
N LYS A 277 -17.06 -11.81 -12.68
CA LYS A 277 -17.51 -12.96 -11.89
C LYS A 277 -18.20 -12.49 -10.61
N ASN A 278 -19.14 -13.29 -10.11
CA ASN A 278 -19.87 -12.96 -8.88
C ASN A 278 -19.03 -13.13 -7.60
N THR A 279 -18.07 -14.04 -7.64
CA THR A 279 -17.15 -14.29 -6.52
C THR A 279 -15.73 -14.36 -7.06
N GLY A 280 -14.80 -13.81 -6.28
CA GLY A 280 -13.39 -13.94 -6.56
C GLY A 280 -12.83 -15.26 -6.04
N ARG A 281 -11.85 -15.85 -6.75
CA ARG A 281 -10.93 -16.80 -6.13
C ARG A 281 -10.07 -16.09 -5.08
N GLN A 282 -9.52 -16.87 -4.16
CA GLN A 282 -8.54 -16.36 -3.20
C GLN A 282 -7.28 -15.94 -3.94
N GLY A 283 -7.01 -14.63 -3.96
CA GLY A 283 -5.87 -14.03 -4.63
C GLY A 283 -6.16 -12.59 -5.04
N GLY A 284 -5.46 -11.64 -4.42
CA GLY A 284 -5.54 -10.23 -4.80
C GLY A 284 -4.75 -9.94 -6.07
N HIS A 285 -5.20 -8.94 -6.83
CA HIS A 285 -4.54 -8.40 -8.01
C HIS A 285 -4.29 -6.90 -7.81
N LEU A 286 -3.29 -6.34 -8.49
CA LEU A 286 -3.02 -4.90 -8.44
C LEU A 286 -3.12 -4.30 -9.83
N VAL A 287 -3.90 -3.24 -9.96
CA VAL A 287 -4.13 -2.47 -11.20
C VAL A 287 -3.88 -1.00 -10.94
N ILE A 288 -3.54 -0.20 -11.96
CA ILE A 288 -3.42 1.26 -11.82
C ILE A 288 -4.63 1.91 -12.46
N VAL A 289 -5.38 2.73 -11.72
CA VAL A 289 -6.33 3.68 -12.30
C VAL A 289 -5.54 4.88 -12.81
N VAL A 290 -5.58 5.09 -14.12
CA VAL A 290 -4.81 6.16 -14.80
C VAL A 290 -5.70 7.32 -15.22
N GLY A 291 -7.02 7.19 -15.11
CA GLY A 291 -7.95 8.23 -15.50
C GLY A 291 -9.38 7.72 -15.66
N PHE A 292 -10.23 8.59 -16.18
CA PHE A 292 -11.65 8.33 -16.44
C PHE A 292 -12.03 8.92 -17.79
N GLN A 293 -12.87 8.21 -18.54
CA GLN A 293 -13.53 8.73 -19.74
C GLN A 293 -14.52 9.85 -19.37
N ASP A 294 -15.03 10.58 -20.36
CA ASP A 294 -15.98 11.68 -20.15
C ASP A 294 -17.32 11.21 -19.54
N ASP A 295 -17.64 9.92 -19.68
CA ASP A 295 -18.84 9.28 -19.12
C ASP A 295 -18.61 8.63 -17.74
N GLY A 296 -17.43 8.81 -17.15
CA GLY A 296 -17.08 8.25 -15.84
C GLY A 296 -16.61 6.80 -15.86
N THR A 297 -16.39 6.21 -17.04
CA THR A 297 -15.79 4.88 -17.16
C THR A 297 -14.32 4.91 -16.73
N PRO A 298 -13.89 4.13 -15.73
CA PRO A 298 -12.51 4.11 -15.27
C PRO A 298 -11.57 3.48 -16.30
N ILE A 299 -10.41 4.10 -16.49
CA ILE A 299 -9.33 3.66 -17.39
C ILE A 299 -8.18 3.14 -16.53
N PHE A 300 -7.74 1.92 -16.83
CA PHE A 300 -6.72 1.21 -16.08
C PHE A 300 -5.49 0.94 -16.94
N ASN A 301 -4.34 0.82 -16.29
CA ASN A 301 -3.26 -0.03 -16.75
C ASN A 301 -3.28 -1.31 -15.88
N ASP A 302 -3.63 -2.45 -16.48
CA ASP A 302 -3.75 -3.75 -15.82
C ASP A 302 -2.59 -4.68 -16.21
N PRO A 303 -1.66 -4.97 -15.28
CA PRO A 303 -0.46 -5.74 -15.60
C PRO A 303 -0.73 -7.22 -15.89
N ALA A 304 -1.90 -7.78 -15.59
CA ALA A 304 -2.19 -9.20 -15.83
C ALA A 304 -2.24 -9.56 -17.34
N PHE A 305 -2.58 -8.58 -18.19
CA PHE A 305 -2.81 -8.79 -19.60
C PHE A 305 -1.55 -8.50 -20.43
N LYS A 306 -1.11 -9.46 -21.25
CA LYS A 306 0.05 -9.30 -22.16
C LYS A 306 -0.20 -8.26 -23.26
N THR A 307 -1.43 -8.19 -23.76
CA THR A 307 -1.89 -7.21 -24.73
C THR A 307 -3.09 -6.48 -24.15
N GLY A 308 -3.25 -5.19 -24.45
CA GLY A 308 -4.34 -4.39 -23.88
C GLY A 308 -4.17 -4.13 -22.38
N VAL A 309 -2.95 -3.89 -21.91
CA VAL A 309 -2.68 -3.42 -20.53
C VAL A 309 -3.54 -2.21 -20.22
N ARG A 310 -3.61 -1.23 -21.15
CA ARG A 310 -4.57 -0.14 -21.05
C ARG A 310 -5.95 -0.59 -21.47
N LYS A 311 -6.91 -0.54 -20.54
CA LYS A 311 -8.30 -0.99 -20.77
C LYS A 311 -9.27 -0.33 -19.81
N THR A 312 -10.56 -0.59 -20.02
CA THR A 312 -11.64 -0.16 -19.13
C THR A 312 -12.33 -1.37 -18.51
N TYR A 313 -12.96 -1.15 -17.36
CA TYR A 313 -13.87 -2.09 -16.70
C TYR A 313 -15.19 -1.38 -16.39
N LYS A 314 -16.27 -2.15 -16.22
CA LYS A 314 -17.53 -1.57 -15.73
C LYS A 314 -17.29 -1.01 -14.33
N ARG A 315 -17.82 0.17 -14.06
CA ARG A 315 -17.66 0.87 -12.77
C ARG A 315 -18.11 0.00 -11.60
N ASP A 316 -19.28 -0.63 -11.71
CA ASP A 316 -19.82 -1.50 -10.65
C ASP A 316 -18.99 -2.76 -10.42
N ASP A 317 -18.41 -3.34 -11.48
CA ASP A 317 -17.52 -4.50 -11.35
C ASP A 317 -16.23 -4.09 -10.66
N PHE A 318 -15.67 -2.93 -11.00
CA PHE A 318 -14.51 -2.37 -10.32
C PHE A 318 -14.78 -2.07 -8.85
N GLU A 319 -15.89 -1.42 -8.52
CA GLU A 319 -16.26 -1.12 -7.13
C GLU A 319 -16.38 -2.39 -6.29
N ARG A 320 -17.10 -3.40 -6.79
CA ARG A 320 -17.21 -4.70 -6.10
C ARG A 320 -15.86 -5.39 -5.96
N ALA A 321 -15.01 -5.33 -6.99
CA ALA A 321 -13.69 -5.93 -6.99
C ALA A 321 -12.73 -5.23 -6.04
N TRP A 322 -12.81 -3.92 -5.90
CA TRP A 322 -11.95 -3.10 -5.03
C TRP A 322 -12.36 -3.22 -3.56
N CYS A 323 -13.66 -3.36 -3.26
CA CYS A 323 -14.14 -3.68 -1.92
C CYS A 323 -13.59 -5.02 -1.38
N TYR A 324 -13.16 -5.96 -2.24
CA TYR A 324 -12.53 -7.20 -1.80
C TYR A 324 -11.25 -6.97 -0.97
N SER A 325 -10.55 -5.86 -1.20
CA SER A 325 -9.36 -5.45 -0.45
C SER A 325 -9.65 -4.32 0.56
N ASP A 326 -10.92 -4.06 0.86
CA ASP A 326 -11.36 -2.90 1.64
C ASP A 326 -10.91 -1.57 1.00
N ARG A 327 -10.91 -1.50 -0.35
CA ARG A 327 -10.49 -0.32 -1.12
C ARG A 327 -9.03 0.07 -0.90
N THR A 328 -8.15 -0.92 -0.75
CA THR A 328 -6.71 -0.70 -0.56
C THR A 328 -6.06 -0.12 -1.81
N VAL A 329 -5.17 0.86 -1.60
CA VAL A 329 -4.43 1.57 -2.65
C VAL A 329 -2.97 1.80 -2.28
N TYR A 330 -2.16 2.03 -3.31
CA TYR A 330 -0.87 2.70 -3.15
C TYR A 330 -1.01 4.13 -3.62
N LEU A 331 -0.79 5.07 -2.70
CA LEU A 331 -0.61 6.46 -3.05
C LEU A 331 0.88 6.75 -3.17
N MET A 332 1.34 6.98 -4.38
CA MET A 332 2.75 7.26 -4.69
C MET A 332 2.83 8.61 -5.39
N VAL A 333 3.57 9.57 -4.82
CA VAL A 333 3.65 10.95 -5.33
C VAL A 333 5.00 11.62 -5.00
N PRO A 334 5.39 12.68 -5.72
CA PRO A 334 6.43 13.60 -5.27
C PRO A 334 6.06 14.28 -3.94
N ASP A 335 7.06 14.57 -3.11
CA ASP A 335 6.87 15.22 -1.80
C ASP A 335 6.17 16.58 -1.91
N ASN A 336 6.49 17.31 -2.98
CA ASN A 336 5.94 18.64 -3.26
C ASN A 336 4.60 18.60 -4.01
N LYS A 337 4.07 17.41 -4.36
CA LYS A 337 2.77 17.29 -5.04
C LYS A 337 1.67 17.80 -4.10
N LYS A 338 0.92 18.79 -4.57
CA LYS A 338 -0.31 19.24 -3.92
C LYS A 338 -1.39 18.18 -4.12
N LEU A 339 -1.90 17.64 -3.03
CA LEU A 339 -3.00 16.68 -3.04
C LEU A 339 -4.35 17.42 -3.01
N PRO A 340 -5.41 16.86 -3.62
CA PRO A 340 -6.78 17.33 -3.45
C PRO A 340 -7.20 17.34 -1.96
N PRO A 341 -8.27 18.09 -1.62
CA PRO A 341 -8.86 18.04 -0.28
C PRO A 341 -9.16 16.61 0.16
N ASP A 342 -8.85 16.30 1.42
CA ASP A 342 -9.01 14.97 2.00
C ASP A 342 -10.00 15.01 3.17
N PRO A 343 -11.31 15.08 2.90
CA PRO A 343 -12.32 15.18 3.95
C PRO A 343 -12.32 13.97 4.88
N HIS A 344 -11.91 12.80 4.37
CA HIS A 344 -11.94 11.53 5.09
C HIS A 344 -10.60 11.16 5.73
N LYS A 345 -9.55 11.98 5.54
CA LYS A 345 -8.21 11.77 6.10
C LYS A 345 -7.60 10.43 5.68
N VAL A 346 -7.72 10.05 4.41
CA VAL A 346 -7.20 8.80 3.84
C VAL A 346 -6.01 9.00 2.88
N TRP A 347 -5.56 10.23 2.63
CA TRP A 347 -4.29 10.52 1.93
C TRP A 347 -3.53 11.74 2.47
N SER A 348 -3.99 12.36 3.54
CA SER A 348 -3.36 13.52 4.14
C SER A 348 -2.12 13.12 4.93
N PHE A 349 -0.95 13.44 4.38
CA PHE A 349 0.34 13.36 5.07
C PHE A 349 0.55 14.48 6.13
N ARG A 350 -0.50 15.25 6.47
CA ARG A 350 -0.41 16.39 7.39
C ARG A 350 -0.63 15.99 8.84
#